data_AF-A0A969CCW9-F1
#
_entry.id   AF-A0A969CCW9-F1
#
_cell.length_a   1.000
_cell.length_b   1.000
_cell.length_c   1.000
_cell.angle_alpha   90.00
_cell.angle_beta   90.00
_cell.angle_gamma   90.00
#
_symmetry.space_group_name_H-M   'P 1'
#
loop_
_entity.id
_entity.type
_entity.pdbx_description
1 polymer ?
#
loop_
_entity_poly.entity_id
_entity_poly.type
_entity_poly.pdbx_seq_one_letter_code
_entity_poly.pdbx_strand_id
1 'polypeptide(L)' 'MSPIRTIVRQALAAGYLTVDAEEQLRNLLQTTKYGLEDFEAFIALQTEVMEGRVTQQAWELLRSNSIAATV' A
#
# COMPACT_ATOMS: atom_id res chain seq x y z
N MET A 1 16.34 4.08 9.06
CA MET A 1 15.34 3.75 8.01
C MET A 1 14.00 3.60 8.70
N SER A 2 12.96 4.34 8.29
CA SER A 2 11.68 4.33 9.02
C SER A 2 10.83 3.10 8.66
N PRO A 3 9.86 2.72 9.50
CA PRO A 3 8.92 1.65 9.20
C PRO A 3 8.15 1.88 7.88
N ILE A 4 7.77 3.12 7.58
CA ILE A 4 7.07 3.51 6.34
C ILE A 4 7.91 3.16 5.12
N ARG A 5 9.18 3.58 5.11
CA ARG A 5 10.11 3.30 4.01
C ARG A 5 10.40 1.80 3.85
N THR A 6 10.33 1.04 4.94
CA THR A 6 10.56 -0.41 4.90
C THR A 6 9.39 -1.11 4.20
N ILE A 7 8.17 -0.80 4.60
CA ILE A 7 6.94 -1.35 4.00
C ILE A 7 6.84 -0.96 2.52
N VAL A 8 7.05 0.33 2.21
CA VAL A 8 7.06 0.83 0.82
C VAL A 8 8.04 0.04 -0.03
N ARG A 9 9.30 -0.10 0.41
CA ARG A 9 10.32 -0.79 -0.38
C ARG A 9 9.99 -2.27 -0.57
N GLN A 10 9.44 -2.93 0.44
CA GLN A 10 8.99 -4.31 0.34
C GLN A 10 7.85 -4.47 -0.68
N ALA A 11 6.86 -3.58 -0.64
CA ALA A 11 5.75 -3.60 -1.59
C ALA A 11 6.21 -3.32 -3.03
N LEU A 12 7.11 -2.36 -3.22
CA LEU A 12 7.71 -2.06 -4.52
C LEU A 12 8.54 -3.22 -5.06
N ALA A 13 9.36 -3.86 -4.20
CA ALA A 13 10.18 -5.00 -4.61
C ALA A 13 9.34 -6.25 -4.93
N ALA A 14 8.24 -6.45 -4.20
CA ALA A 14 7.32 -7.56 -4.43
C ALA A 14 6.34 -7.30 -5.58
N GLY A 15 6.11 -6.04 -5.96
CA GLY A 15 5.01 -5.66 -6.85
C GLY A 15 3.62 -5.90 -6.24
N TYR A 16 3.54 -6.05 -4.92
CA TYR A 16 2.31 -6.43 -4.22
C TYR A 16 2.22 -5.73 -2.85
N LEU A 17 1.06 -5.16 -2.56
CA LEU A 17 0.73 -4.55 -1.27
C LEU A 17 -0.41 -5.34 -0.63
N THR A 18 -0.11 -6.01 0.49
CA THR A 18 -1.10 -6.75 1.29
C THR A 18 -1.98 -5.78 2.08
N VAL A 19 -3.17 -6.24 2.48
CA VAL A 19 -4.08 -5.45 3.32
C VAL A 19 -3.42 -5.10 4.67
N ASP A 20 -2.73 -6.08 5.28
CA ASP A 20 -2.02 -5.89 6.55
C ASP A 20 -0.92 -4.80 6.44
N ALA A 21 -0.12 -4.84 5.36
CA ALA A 21 0.91 -3.84 5.11
C ALA A 21 0.30 -2.45 4.87
N GLU A 22 -0.84 -2.37 4.19
CA GLU A 22 -1.57 -1.11 3.97
C GLU A 22 -2.14 -0.53 5.27
N GLU A 23 -2.74 -1.37 6.13
CA GLU A 23 -3.23 -0.96 7.44
C GLU A 23 -2.09 -0.49 8.34
N GLN A 24 -0.97 -1.19 8.34
CA GLN A 24 0.21 -0.80 9.10
C GLN A 24 0.77 0.54 8.60
N LEU A 25 0.84 0.74 7.28
CA LEU A 25 1.26 2.00 6.67
C LEU A 25 0.32 3.16 7.05
N ARG A 26 -1.00 2.93 7.01
CA ARG A 26 -2.02 3.90 7.42
C ARG A 26 -1.87 4.30 8.88
N ASN A 27 -1.70 3.31 9.77
CA ASN A 27 -1.49 3.55 11.20
C ASN A 27 -0.22 4.37 11.44
N LEU A 28 0.88 4.05 10.75
CA LEU A 28 2.15 4.78 10.89
C LEU A 28 2.03 6.24 10.42
N LEU A 29 1.36 6.49 9.30
CA LEU A 29 1.10 7.84 8.79
C LEU A 29 0.21 8.67 9.73
N GLN A 30 -0.71 8.04 10.47
CA GLN A 30 -1.61 8.72 11.40
C GLN A 30 -0.99 8.98 12.78
N THR A 31 -0.19 8.04 13.28
CA THR A 31 0.29 8.04 14.66
C THR A 31 1.68 8.66 14.81
N THR A 32 2.45 8.73 13.73
CA THR A 32 3.85 9.16 13.77
C THR A 32 4.02 10.47 13.02
N LYS A 33 4.85 11.38 13.54
CA LYS A 33 5.37 12.48 12.73
C LYS A 33 6.33 11.88 11.70
N TYR A 34 5.89 11.77 10.46
CA TYR A 34 6.70 11.28 9.36
C TYR A 34 7.43 12.44 8.67
N GLY A 35 8.67 12.18 8.24
CA GLY A 35 9.49 13.18 7.56
C GLY A 35 9.16 13.29 6.07
N LEU A 36 9.79 14.25 5.39
CA LEU A 36 9.66 14.42 3.94
C LEU A 36 10.02 13.12 3.18
N GLU A 37 11.09 12.43 3.58
CA GLU A 37 11.53 11.18 2.94
C GLU A 37 10.48 10.05 3.05
N ASP A 38 9.74 10.01 4.15
CA ASP A 38 8.69 9.00 4.35
C ASP A 38 7.45 9.34 3.52
N PHE A 39 7.15 10.63 3.36
CA PHE A 39 6.12 11.12 2.46
C PHE A 39 6.46 10.83 0.99
N GLU A 40 7.68 11.12 0.56
CA GLU A 40 8.14 10.84 -0.82
C GLU A 40 8.05 9.34 -1.12
N ALA A 41 8.49 8.48 -0.18
CA ALA A 41 8.35 7.04 -0.32
C ALA A 41 6.88 6.62 -0.45
N PHE A 42 5.99 7.20 0.34
CA PHE A 42 4.57 6.93 0.24
C PHE A 42 3.98 7.35 -1.12
N ILE A 43 4.32 8.54 -1.62
CA ILE A 43 3.87 9.02 -2.93
C ILE A 43 4.40 8.15 -4.07
N ALA A 44 5.64 7.68 -3.98
CA ALA A 44 6.20 6.73 -4.93
C ALA A 44 5.38 5.43 -4.96
N LEU A 45 5.05 4.87 -3.79
CA LEU A 45 4.17 3.69 -3.70
C LEU A 45 2.80 3.93 -4.36
N GLN A 46 2.18 5.08 -4.09
CA GLN A 46 0.88 5.41 -4.70
C GLN A 46 0.96 5.51 -6.22
N THR A 47 2.03 6.10 -6.75
CA THR A 47 2.26 6.22 -8.20
C THR A 47 2.38 4.84 -8.85
N GLU A 48 3.16 3.94 -8.24
CA GLU A 48 3.38 2.59 -8.75
C GLU A 48 2.12 1.72 -8.69
N VAL A 49 1.26 1.94 -7.69
CA VAL A 49 -0.09 1.35 -7.64
C VAL A 49 -0.95 1.89 -8.78
N MET A 50 -0.96 3.20 -9.01
CA MET A 50 -1.75 3.82 -10.09
C MET A 50 -1.29 3.38 -11.48
N GLU A 51 0.02 3.17 -11.67
CA GLU A 51 0.60 2.64 -12.90
C GLU A 51 0.40 1.12 -13.06
N GLY A 52 -0.17 0.45 -12.04
CA GLY A 52 -0.42 -0.98 -12.04
C GLY A 52 0.82 -1.85 -11.87
N ARG A 53 1.96 -1.27 -11.46
CA ARG A 53 3.20 -2.01 -11.15
C ARG A 53 3.15 -2.66 -9.77
N VAL A 54 2.36 -2.10 -8.86
CA VAL A 54 2.05 -2.70 -7.56
C VAL A 54 0.57 -3.07 -7.51
N THR A 55 0.28 -4.35 -7.30
CA THR A 55 -1.09 -4.82 -7.08
C THR A 55 -1.48 -4.69 -5.62
N GLN A 56 -2.62 -4.06 -5.35
CA GLN A 56 -3.18 -3.96 -4.01
C GLN A 56 -4.16 -5.11 -3.75
N GLN A 57 -3.92 -5.88 -2.68
CA GLN A 57 -4.78 -6.98 -2.26
C GLN A 57 -6.22 -6.49 -1.95
N ALA A 58 -6.37 -5.29 -1.40
CA ALA A 58 -7.69 -4.71 -1.12
C ALA A 58 -8.57 -4.62 -2.37
N TRP A 59 -8.01 -4.26 -3.52
CA TRP A 59 -8.73 -4.19 -4.80
C TRP A 59 -9.11 -5.57 -5.35
N GLU A 60 -8.28 -6.57 -5.08
CA GLU A 60 -8.54 -7.95 -5.46
C GLU A 60 -9.71 -8.51 -4.63
N LEU A 61 -9.73 -8.23 -3.33
CA LEU A 61 -10.83 -8.58 -2.44
C LEU A 61 -12.13 -7.85 -2.81
N LEU A 62 -12.08 -6.55 -3.10
CA LEU A 62 -13.25 -5.79 -3.56
C LEU A 62 -13.80 -6.35 -4.87
N ARG A 63 -12.94 -6.67 -5.84
CA ARG A 63 -13.36 -7.32 -7.10
C ARG A 63 -13.96 -8.70 -6.84
N SER A 64 -13.35 -9.49 -5.96
CA SER A 64 -13.81 -10.83 -5.58
C SER A 64 -15.13 -10.80 -4.81
N ASN A 65 -15.38 -9.76 -4.02
CA ASN A 65 -16.63 -9.59 -3.28
C ASN A 65 -17.76 -9.02 -4.17
N SER A 66 -17.42 -8.17 -5.15
CA SER A 66 -18.40 -7.68 -6.13
C SER A 66 -18.90 -8.76 -7.10
N ILE A 67 -18.09 -9.76 -7.45
CA ILE A 67 -18.55 -10.92 -8.24
C ILE A 67 -19.44 -11.87 -7.43
N ALA A 68 -19.31 -11.92 -6.10
CA ALA A 68 -20.15 -12.75 -5.24
C ALA A 68 -21.57 -12.17 -5.01
N ALA A 69 -21.77 -10.88 -5.21
CA ALA A 69 -23.05 -10.21 -5.00
C ALA A 69 -24.02 -10.26 -6.21
N THR A 70 -23.63 -10.94 -7.31
CA THR A 70 -24.41 -11.00 -8.57
C THR A 70 -24.80 -12.43 -8.97
N VAL A 71 -24.78 -13.40 -8.05
CA VAL A 71 -25.16 -14.81 -8.33
C VAL A 71 -26.31 -15.27 -7.46
#